data_AF-A0A6M1LJY2-F1
#
_entry.id   AF-A0A6M1LJY2-F1
#
_cell.length_a   1.000
_cell.length_b   1.000
_cell.length_c   1.000
_cell.angle_alpha   90.00
_cell.angle_beta   90.00
_cell.angle_gamma   90.00
#
_symmetry.space_group_name_H-M   'P 1'
#
loop_
_entity.id
_entity.type
_entity.pdbx_description
1 polymer ?
#
loop_
_entity_poly.entity_id
_entity_poly.type
_entity_poly.pdbx_seq_one_letter_code
_entity_poly.pdbx_strand_id
1 'polypeptide(L)'
;MGQLNIKSAKADELVSRLVALTGENKTQAIVAALEERLARVERERGEAPPRRADYEERLRRITAAAAEISAMIPPHLRHSDHADLYDENGLPK
;
A
#
# COMPACT_ATOMS: atom_id res chain seq x y z
N MET A 1 1.75 -4.74 27.07
CA MET A 1 3.03 -4.49 26.36
C MET A 1 3.75 -5.81 26.24
N GLY A 2 3.95 -6.29 25.01
CA GLY A 2 4.65 -7.56 24.74
C GLY A 2 6.16 -7.34 24.71
N GLN A 3 6.92 -8.25 25.30
CA GLN A 3 8.37 -8.19 25.28
C GLN A 3 8.91 -9.11 24.18
N LEU A 4 9.52 -8.53 23.14
CA LEU A 4 10.28 -9.27 22.13
C LEU A 4 11.67 -9.56 22.70
N ASN A 5 11.93 -10.80 23.10
CA ASN A 5 13.24 -11.23 23.60
C ASN A 5 13.90 -12.17 22.57
N ILE A 6 14.91 -11.67 21.87
CA ILE A 6 15.67 -12.44 20.88
C ILE A 6 17.08 -12.68 21.43
N LYS A 7 17.35 -13.92 21.86
CA LYS A 7 18.70 -14.37 22.23
C LYS A 7 19.34 -15.12 21.06
N SER A 8 19.91 -14.39 20.12
CA SER A 8 20.62 -14.95 18.97
C SER A 8 21.77 -14.05 18.55
N ALA A 9 23.00 -14.59 18.58
CA ALA A 9 24.20 -13.87 18.16
C ALA A 9 24.09 -13.43 16.68
N LYS A 10 23.52 -14.30 15.84
CA LYS A 10 23.29 -14.01 14.42
C LYS A 10 22.31 -12.86 14.21
N ALA A 11 21.25 -12.79 15.02
CA ALA A 11 20.29 -11.70 14.91
C ALA A 11 20.93 -10.36 15.29
N ASP A 12 21.75 -10.34 16.35
CA ASP A 12 22.45 -9.13 16.77
C ASP A 12 23.50 -8.67 15.73
N GLU A 13 24.21 -9.60 15.10
CA GLU A 13 25.13 -9.32 14.00
C GLU A 13 24.41 -8.68 12.80
N LEU A 14 23.31 -9.29 12.35
CA LEU A 14 22.53 -8.80 11.21
C LEU A 14 21.94 -7.41 11.48
N VAL A 15 21.35 -7.22 12.65
CA VAL A 15 20.76 -5.92 13.04
C VAL A 15 21.84 -4.86 13.16
N SER A 16 23.00 -5.18 13.75
CA SER A 16 24.09 -4.22 13.89
C SER A 16 24.65 -3.81 12.54
N ARG A 17 24.78 -4.75 11.59
CA ARG A 17 25.18 -4.45 10.21
C ARG A 17 24.15 -3.60 9.48
N LEU A 18 22.86 -3.90 9.65
CA LEU A 18 21.78 -3.15 9.01
C LEU A 18 21.75 -1.70 9.51
N VAL A 19 21.80 -1.50 10.83
CA VAL A 19 21.89 -0.17 11.47
C VAL A 19 23.11 0.61 10.99
N ALA A 20 24.27 -0.04 10.85
CA ALA A 20 25.47 0.62 10.34
C ALA A 20 25.34 1.10 8.88
N LEU A 21 24.51 0.43 8.07
CA LEU A 21 24.28 0.78 6.67
C LEU A 21 23.15 1.82 6.51
N THR A 22 22.09 1.74 7.31
CA THR A 22 20.90 2.60 7.16
C THR A 22 20.92 3.84 8.05
N GLY A 23 21.71 3.84 9.12
CA GLY A 23 21.70 4.89 10.14
C GLY A 23 20.48 4.87 11.06
N GLU A 24 19.62 3.86 10.93
CA GLU A 24 18.43 3.67 11.79
C GLU A 24 18.82 3.08 13.14
N ASN A 25 17.93 3.13 14.13
CA ASN A 25 18.17 2.38 15.38
C ASN A 25 17.79 0.89 15.24
N LYS A 26 18.32 0.04 16.13
CA LYS A 26 18.08 -1.42 16.12
C LYS A 26 16.59 -1.77 16.08
N THR A 27 15.77 -1.05 16.85
CA THR A 27 14.32 -1.29 16.93
C THR A 27 13.63 -0.96 15.61
N GLN A 28 13.93 0.20 15.02
CA GLN A 28 13.37 0.60 13.73
C GLN A 28 13.73 -0.40 12.64
N ALA A 29 14.99 -0.80 12.57
CA ALA A 29 15.47 -1.79 11.60
C ALA A 29 14.76 -3.14 11.77
N ILE A 30 14.56 -3.61 13.01
CA ILE A 30 13.83 -4.85 13.29
C ILE A 30 12.35 -4.73 12.91
N VAL A 31 11.68 -3.64 13.28
CA VAL A 31 10.25 -3.43 12.98
C VAL A 31 10.04 -3.39 11.46
N ALA A 32 10.84 -2.60 10.73
CA ALA A 32 10.73 -2.50 9.28
C ALA A 32 10.94 -3.86 8.59
N ALA A 33 11.97 -4.61 8.99
CA ALA A 33 12.24 -5.94 8.44
C ALA A 33 11.09 -6.93 8.71
N LEU A 34 10.46 -6.86 9.89
CA LEU A 34 9.31 -7.68 10.24
C LEU A 34 8.06 -7.27 9.46
N GLU A 35 7.79 -5.97 9.32
CA GLU A 35 6.67 -5.44 8.53
C GLU A 35 6.78 -5.84 7.05
N GLU A 36 7.96 -5.70 6.45
CA GLU A 36 8.21 -6.11 5.07
C GLU A 36 8.02 -7.61 4.87
N ARG A 37 8.54 -8.43 5.80
CA ARG A 37 8.40 -9.88 5.72
C ARG A 37 6.95 -10.31 5.93
N LEU A 38 6.25 -9.70 6.89
CA LEU A 38 4.85 -9.97 7.17
C LEU A 38 3.99 -9.62 5.97
N ALA A 39 4.12 -8.41 5.42
CA ALA A 39 3.37 -7.97 4.24
C ALA A 39 3.61 -8.88 3.02
N ARG A 40 4.82 -9.44 2.86
CA ARG A 40 5.10 -10.42 1.80
C ARG A 40 4.33 -11.73 2.03
N VAL A 41 4.36 -12.25 3.25
CA VAL A 41 3.68 -13.51 3.62
C VAL A 41 2.16 -13.36 3.55
N GLU A 42 1.60 -12.23 4.00
CA GLU A 42 0.18 -11.91 3.90
C GLU A 42 -0.27 -11.93 2.42
N ARG A 43 0.47 -11.25 1.53
CA ARG A 43 0.21 -11.28 0.08
C ARG A 43 0.27 -12.69 -0.51
N GLU A 44 1.28 -13.49 -0.14
CA GLU A 44 1.44 -14.88 -0.61
C GLU A 44 0.27 -15.77 -0.16
N ARG A 45 -0.32 -15.48 1.00
CA ARG A 45 -1.46 -16.22 1.56
C ARG A 45 -2.82 -15.72 1.07
N GLY A 46 -2.86 -14.66 0.25
CA GLY A 46 -4.10 -14.00 -0.15
C GLY A 46 -4.78 -13.25 1.00
N GLU A 47 -4.08 -13.07 2.11
CA GLU A 47 -4.49 -12.17 3.19
C GLU A 47 -4.17 -10.76 2.70
N ALA A 48 -5.19 -10.01 2.28
CA ALA A 48 -5.00 -8.61 1.95
C ALA A 48 -4.33 -7.93 3.15
N PRO A 49 -3.30 -7.08 2.94
CA PRO A 49 -2.65 -6.40 4.05
C PRO A 49 -3.71 -5.71 4.90
N PRO A 50 -3.55 -5.69 6.24
CA PRO A 50 -4.53 -5.04 7.10
C PRO A 50 -4.77 -3.64 6.57
N ARG A 51 -6.04 -3.34 6.25
CA ARG A 51 -6.42 -2.00 5.80
C ARG A 51 -5.89 -1.03 6.84
N ARG A 52 -5.21 0.03 6.39
CA ARG A 52 -4.78 1.10 7.30
C ARG A 52 -6.00 1.54 8.11
N ALA A 53 -5.78 1.88 9.38
CA ALA A 53 -6.86 2.30 10.27
C ALA A 53 -7.69 3.46 9.68
N ASP A 54 -7.08 4.29 8.83
CA ASP A 54 -7.71 5.42 8.15
C ASP A 54 -8.31 5.09 6.76
N TYR A 55 -8.27 3.83 6.31
CA TYR A 55 -8.68 3.45 4.95
C TYR A 55 -10.11 3.91 4.62
N GLU A 56 -11.08 3.61 5.49
CA GLU A 56 -12.48 3.97 5.28
C GLU A 56 -12.69 5.49 5.29
N GLU A 57 -11.93 6.22 6.11
CA GLU A 57 -11.98 7.68 6.15
C GLU A 57 -11.35 8.30 4.90
N ARG A 58 -10.22 7.74 4.44
CA ARG A 58 -9.54 8.18 3.22
C ARG A 58 -10.40 7.88 1.99
N LEU A 59 -11.01 6.71 1.92
CA LEU A 59 -11.92 6.34 0.85
C LEU A 59 -13.12 7.29 0.80
N ARG A 60 -13.75 7.57 1.95
CA ARG A 60 -14.84 8.56 2.05
C ARG A 60 -14.43 9.95 1.57
N ARG A 61 -13.24 10.42 1.94
CA ARG A 61 -12.73 11.73 1.49
C ARG A 61 -12.52 11.78 -0.02
N ILE A 62 -11.92 10.74 -0.59
CA ILE A 62 -11.66 10.65 -2.03
C ILE A 62 -12.99 10.58 -2.81
N THR A 63 -13.94 9.77 -2.36
CA THR A 63 -15.23 9.63 -3.04
C THR A 63 -16.07 10.91 -2.94
N ALA A 64 -16.06 11.60 -1.80
CA ALA A 64 -16.71 12.90 -1.65
C ALA A 64 -16.11 13.95 -2.60
N ALA A 65 -14.78 14.09 -2.62
CA ALA A 65 -14.10 15.02 -3.52
C ALA A 65 -14.38 14.70 -5.01
N ALA A 66 -14.36 13.43 -5.38
CA ALA A 66 -14.69 12.99 -6.74
C ALA A 66 -16.14 13.33 -7.13
N ALA A 67 -17.09 13.17 -6.19
CA ALA A 67 -18.49 13.52 -6.41
C ALA A 67 -18.68 15.04 -6.59
N GLU A 68 -18.01 15.85 -5.76
CA GLU A 68 -18.02 17.31 -5.88
C GLU A 68 -17.45 17.77 -7.23
N ILE A 69 -16.28 17.25 -7.62
CA ILE A 69 -15.66 17.56 -8.92
C ILE A 69 -16.59 17.16 -10.07
N SER A 70 -17.15 15.95 -10.02
CA SER A 70 -18.07 15.46 -11.05
C SER A 70 -19.31 16.34 -11.17
N ALA A 71 -19.85 16.85 -10.07
CA ALA A 71 -21.00 17.75 -10.07
C ALA A 71 -20.73 19.07 -10.81
N MET A 72 -19.49 19.57 -10.80
CA MET A 72 -19.08 20.79 -11.49
C MET A 72 -18.89 20.61 -13.00
N ILE A 73 -18.70 19.36 -13.46
CA ILE A 73 -18.51 19.06 -14.88
C ILE A 73 -19.90 18.91 -15.54
N PRO A 74 -20.16 19.53 -16.71
CA PRO A 74 -21.40 19.30 -17.46
C PRO A 74 -21.60 17.81 -17.79
N PRO A 75 -22.84 17.27 -17.74
CA PRO A 75 -23.08 15.84 -17.92
C PRO A 75 -22.45 15.22 -19.18
N HIS A 76 -22.45 15.95 -20.29
CA HIS A 76 -21.89 15.53 -21.57
C HIS A 76 -20.35 15.49 -21.61
N LEU A 77 -19.66 16.04 -20.61
CA LEU A 77 -18.19 16.03 -20.48
C LEU A 77 -17.70 15.13 -19.34
N ARG A 78 -18.61 14.55 -18.55
CA ARG A 78 -18.24 13.65 -17.44
C ARG A 78 -17.71 12.30 -17.95
N HIS A 79 -17.98 11.97 -19.21
CA HIS A 79 -17.75 10.66 -19.80
C HIS A 79 -17.02 10.90 -21.12
N SER A 80 -15.99 10.12 -21.37
CA SER A 80 -15.32 10.09 -22.66
C SER A 80 -15.71 8.78 -23.33
N ASP A 81 -16.74 8.83 -24.16
CA ASP A 81 -17.11 7.68 -24.98
C ASP A 81 -16.12 7.60 -26.15
N HIS A 82 -15.40 6.49 -26.20
CA HIS A 82 -14.39 6.19 -27.20
C HIS A 82 -14.70 4.87 -27.89
N ALA A 83 -15.92 4.33 -27.75
CA ALA A 83 -16.32 3.07 -28.36
C ALA A 83 -16.15 3.09 -29.89
N ASP A 84 -16.16 4.27 -30.50
CA ASP A 84 -15.87 4.48 -31.91
C ASP A 84 -14.40 4.20 -32.30
N LEU A 85 -13.45 4.37 -31.38
CA LEU A 85 -12.01 4.14 -31.59
C LEU A 85 -11.60 2.67 -31.56
N TYR A 86 -12.47 1.78 -31.06
CA TYR A 86 -12.18 0.36 -30.89
C TYR A 86 -13.13 -0.52 -31.72
N ASP A 87 -12.66 -1.68 -32.16
CA ASP A 87 -13.45 -2.72 -32.82
C ASP A 87 -14.26 -3.56 -31.81
N GLU A 88 -15.01 -4.53 -32.32
CA GLU A 88 -15.85 -5.44 -31.49
C GLU A 88 -15.04 -6.32 -30.52
N ASN A 89 -13.74 -6.45 -30.73
CA ASN A 89 -12.82 -7.19 -29.87
C ASN A 89 -12.07 -6.26 -28.89
N GLY A 90 -12.33 -4.96 -28.94
CA GLY A 90 -11.67 -3.94 -28.12
C GLY A 90 -10.28 -3.54 -28.64
N LEU A 91 -9.94 -3.85 -29.90
CA LEU A 91 -8.69 -3.41 -30.52
C LEU A 91 -8.86 -2.03 -31.17
N PRO A 92 -7.83 -1.16 -31.13
CA PRO A 92 -7.87 0.10 -31.87
C PRO A 92 -8.13 -0.16 -33.37
N LYS A 93 -9.05 0.62 -33.95
CA LYS A 93 -9.28 0.61 -35.40
C LYS A 93 -8.10 1.20 -36.18
#